data_AF-A0A3B9AFP2-F1
#
_entry.id   AF-A0A3B9AFP2-F1
#
_cell.length_a   1.000
_cell.length_b   1.000
_cell.length_c   1.000
_cell.angle_alpha   90.00
_cell.angle_beta   90.00
_cell.angle_gamma   90.00
#
_symmetry.space_group_name_H-M   'P 1'
#
loop_
_entity.id
_entity.type
_entity.pdbx_description
1 polymer ?
#
loop_
_entity_poly.entity_id
_entity_poly.type
_entity_poly.pdbx_seq_one_letter_code
_entity_poly.pdbx_strand_id
1 'polypeptide(L)' 'MRQKLLGVILVNLGTPAEPTPTSVRQFLRAFLSDPRVVDIPPWLWKTILNLFILPRRASRVACSYQNIWLQEGSPLR' A
#
# COMPACT_ATOMS: atom_id res chain seq x y z
N MET A 1 12.24 36.44 -22.89
CA MET A 1 12.49 35.40 -21.87
C MET A 1 11.45 34.29 -22.06
N ARG A 2 11.88 33.07 -22.42
CA ARG A 2 10.97 31.93 -22.62
C ARG A 2 10.54 31.44 -21.23
N GLN A 3 9.26 31.61 -20.86
CA GLN A 3 8.75 31.07 -19.60
C GLN A 3 8.95 29.55 -19.63
N LYS A 4 9.72 29.04 -18.67
CA LYS A 4 9.96 27.61 -18.52
C LYS A 4 8.67 27.00 -18.00
N LEU A 5 8.05 26.12 -18.77
CA LEU A 5 6.86 25.40 -18.31
C LEU A 5 7.26 24.55 -17.10
N LEU A 6 6.65 24.83 -15.96
CA LEU A 6 6.89 24.11 -14.71
C LEU A 6 5.99 22.87 -14.70
N GLY A 7 6.60 21.70 -14.90
CA GLY A 7 5.92 20.42 -14.73
C GLY A 7 5.88 20.03 -13.25
N VAL A 8 4.69 19.76 -12.73
CA VAL A 8 4.50 19.20 -11.38
C VAL A 8 4.08 17.74 -11.52
N ILE A 9 4.74 16.85 -10.79
CA ILE A 9 4.35 15.45 -10.68
C ILE A 9 3.80 15.23 -9.28
N LEU A 10 2.50 14.92 -9.20
CA LEU A 10 1.87 14.47 -7.97
C LEU A 10 1.97 12.94 -7.90
N VAL A 11 2.65 12.43 -6.87
CA VAL A 11 2.79 10.99 -6.64
C VAL A 11 2.23 10.62 -5.28
N ASN A 12 1.58 9.46 -5.22
CA ASN A 12 1.12 8.83 -3.99
C ASN A 12 1.43 7.32 -4.07
N LEU A 13 1.46 6.66 -2.92
CA LEU A 13 1.61 5.21 -2.81
C LEU A 13 0.43 4.44 -3.41
N GLY A 14 -0.71 5.12 -3.59
CA GLY A 14 -1.97 4.54 -4.01
C GLY A 14 -2.69 3.84 -2.86
N THR A 15 -3.73 3.08 -3.23
CA THR A 15 -4.65 2.43 -2.30
C THR A 15 -5.00 1.03 -2.79
N PRO A 16 -5.45 0.12 -1.91
CA PRO A 16 -5.97 -1.17 -2.35
C PRO A 16 -7.14 -0.97 -3.33
N ALA A 17 -7.34 -1.95 -4.23
CA ALA A 17 -8.41 -1.87 -5.21
C ALA A 17 -9.80 -1.89 -4.55
N GLU A 18 -9.92 -2.58 -3.41
CA GLU A 18 -11.15 -2.78 -2.65
C GLU A 18 -10.84 -2.82 -1.14
N PRO A 19 -11.81 -2.54 -0.26
CA PRO A 19 -11.65 -2.62 1.19
C PRO A 19 -11.80 -4.08 1.69
N THR A 20 -11.32 -5.04 0.92
CA THR A 20 -11.37 -6.47 1.27
C THR A 20 -10.02 -6.93 1.84
N PRO A 21 -9.99 -7.87 2.79
CA PRO A 21 -8.75 -8.41 3.35
C PRO A 21 -7.78 -8.92 2.27
N THR A 22 -8.30 -9.51 1.19
CA THR A 22 -7.51 -10.00 0.06
C THR A 22 -6.83 -8.87 -0.70
N SER A 23 -7.58 -7.83 -1.07
CA SER A 23 -7.04 -6.67 -1.81
C SER A 23 -6.02 -5.89 -0.97
N VAL A 24 -6.32 -5.68 0.31
CA VAL A 24 -5.40 -5.05 1.28
C VAL A 24 -4.14 -5.89 1.45
N ARG A 25 -4.25 -7.22 1.52
CA ARG A 25 -3.09 -8.11 1.58
C ARG A 25 -2.20 -7.98 0.35
N GLN A 26 -2.78 -7.90 -0.84
CA GLN A 26 -2.03 -7.76 -2.09
C GLN A 26 -1.30 -6.41 -2.14
N PHE A 27 -1.98 -5.32 -1.77
CA PHE A 27 -1.40 -3.98 -1.67
C PHE A 27 -0.24 -3.94 -0.66
N LEU A 28 -0.46 -4.43 0.57
CA LEU A 28 0.58 -4.47 1.61
C LEU A 28 1.76 -5.35 1.21
N ARG A 29 1.52 -6.46 0.50
CA ARG A 29 2.59 -7.32 -0.01
C ARG A 29 3.46 -6.57 -1.00
N ALA A 30 2.88 -5.87 -1.96
CA ALA A 30 3.63 -5.09 -2.94
C ALA A 30 4.44 -3.98 -2.26
N PHE A 31 3.80 -3.22 -1.38
CA PHE A 31 4.43 -2.11 -0.66
C PHE A 31 5.56 -2.55 0.27
N LEU A 32 5.31 -3.56 1.13
CA LEU A 32 6.31 -4.03 2.11
C LEU A 32 7.37 -4.94 1.50
N SER A 33 7.24 -5.39 0.25
CA SER A 33 8.30 -6.14 -0.43
C SER A 33 9.39 -5.23 -0.99
N ASP A 34 9.19 -3.91 -1.02
CA ASP A 34 10.16 -2.96 -1.52
C ASP A 34 11.33 -2.82 -0.52
N PRO A 35 12.59 -3.08 -0.95
CA PRO A 35 13.76 -2.90 -0.10
C PRO A 35 13.99 -1.46 0.35
N ARG A 36 13.38 -0.46 -0.30
CA ARG A 36 13.43 0.95 0.12
C ARG A 36 12.52 1.26 1.30
N VAL A 37 11.56 0.37 1.60
CA VAL A 37 10.64 0.50 2.73
C VAL A 37 11.18 -0.25 3.95
N VAL A 38 11.94 -1.34 3.74
CA VAL A 38 12.44 -2.20 4.82
C VAL A 38 13.89 -2.61 4.58
N ASP A 39 14.78 -2.19 5.49
CA ASP A 39 16.23 -2.42 5.44
C ASP A 39 16.68 -3.79 6.00
N ILE A 40 15.86 -4.84 5.86
CA ILE A 40 16.16 -6.20 6.36
C ILE A 40 16.55 -7.10 5.17
N PRO A 41 17.50 -8.04 5.32
CA PRO A 41 17.85 -8.99 4.26
C PRO A 41 16.61 -9.62 3.60
N PRO A 42 16.47 -9.58 2.25
CA PRO A 42 15.22 -9.90 1.57
C PRO A 42 14.63 -11.28 1.86
N TRP A 43 15.49 -12.29 2.09
CA TRP A 43 15.06 -13.65 2.37
C TRP A 43 14.44 -13.79 3.77
N LEU A 44 15.04 -13.14 4.77
CA LEU A 44 14.54 -13.10 6.13
C LEU A 44 13.23 -12.31 6.18
N TRP A 45 13.23 -11.15 5.53
CA TRP A 45 12.05 -10.29 5.48
C TRP A 45 10.89 -10.94 4.73
N LYS A 46 11.11 -11.58 3.58
CA LYS A 46 10.03 -12.28 2.86
C LYS A 46 9.38 -13.36 3.72
N THR A 47 10.16 -14.06 4.56
CA THR A 47 9.61 -15.05 5.50
C THR A 47 8.74 -14.37 6.56
N ILE A 48 9.25 -13.31 7.20
CA ILE A 48 8.52 -12.57 8.22
C ILE A 48 7.23 -11.95 7.65
N LEU A 49 7.34 -11.32 6.48
CA LEU A 49 6.24 -10.68 5.78
C LEU A 49 5.12 -11.67 5.48
N ASN A 50 5.46 -12.82 4.88
CA ASN A 50 4.45 -13.78 4.42
C ASN A 50 3.84 -14.63 5.54
N LEU A 51 4.62 -14.98 6.56
CA LEU A 51 4.15 -15.88 7.64
C LEU A 51 3.52 -15.12 8.80
N PHE A 52 3.99 -13.90 9.12
CA PHE A 52 3.55 -13.21 10.33
C PHE A 52 2.78 -11.93 10.03
N ILE A 53 3.31 -11.07 9.16
CA ILE A 53 2.78 -9.71 8.95
C ILE A 53 1.52 -9.76 8.10
N LEU A 54 1.56 -10.32 6.89
CA LEU A 54 0.42 -10.35 5.99
C LEU A 54 -0.83 -11.02 6.59
N PRO A 55 -0.77 -12.22 7.21
CA PRO A 55 -1.97 -12.87 7.73
C PRO A 55 -2.59 -12.14 8.92
N ARG A 56 -1.79 -11.51 9.80
CA ARG A 56 -2.32 -10.78 10.96
C ARG A 56 -2.73 -9.34 10.61
N ARG A 57 -1.85 -8.63 9.89
CA ARG A 57 -1.98 -7.19 9.67
C ARG A 57 -3.00 -6.87 8.58
N ALA A 58 -3.11 -7.68 7.53
CA ALA A 58 -4.04 -7.41 6.44
C ALA A 58 -5.50 -7.37 6.92
N SER A 59 -5.92 -8.33 7.74
CA SER A 59 -7.30 -8.36 8.28
C SER A 59 -7.61 -7.14 9.15
N ARG A 60 -6.66 -6.73 10.00
CA ARG A 60 -6.83 -5.56 10.88
C ARG A 60 -6.93 -4.26 10.08
N VAL A 61 -6.04 -4.09 9.10
CA VAL A 61 -5.98 -2.89 8.26
C VAL A 61 -7.18 -2.82 7.32
N ALA A 62 -7.69 -3.96 6.84
CA ALA A 62 -8.89 -3.99 6.01
C ALA A 62 -10.12 -3.43 6.73
N CYS A 63 -10.30 -3.74 8.02
CA CYS A 63 -11.37 -3.13 8.82
C CYS A 63 -11.25 -1.59 8.87
N SER A 64 -10.04 -1.05 9.01
CA SER A 64 -9.82 0.39 8.95
C SER A 64 -10.14 0.97 7.58
N TYR A 65 -9.76 0.30 6.48
CA TYR A 65 -10.12 0.73 5.12
C TYR A 65 -11.63 0.70 4.88
N GLN A 66 -12.35 -0.30 5.42
CA GLN A 66 -13.81 -0.39 5.34
C GLN A 66 -14.49 0.80 6.01
N ASN A 67 -14.00 1.22 7.17
CA ASN A 67 -14.59 2.34 7.92
C ASN A 67 -14.47 3.69 7.20
N ILE A 68 -13.48 3.85 6.32
CA ILE A 68 -13.23 5.10 5.57
C ILE A 68 -13.59 4.96 4.09
N TRP A 69 -14.23 3.86 3.68
CA TRP A 69 -14.55 3.62 2.28
C TRP A 69 -15.80 4.41 1.87
N LEU A 70 -15.70 5.15 0.76
CA LEU A 70 -16.81 5.94 0.22
C LEU A 70 -17.54 5.16 -0.87
N GLN A 71 -18.77 5.58 -1.19
CA GLN A 71 -19.54 5.03 -2.32
C GLN A 71 -18.80 5.17 -3.66
N GLU A 72 -18.02 6.24 -3.82
CA GLU A 72 -17.19 6.53 -4.99
C GLU A 72 -15.85 5.77 -4.99
N GLY A 73 -15.52 5.06 -3.90
CA GLY A 73 -14.29 4.28 -3.75
C GLY A 73 -13.33 4.84 -2.70
N SER A 74 -12.03 4.70 -2.96
CA SER A 74 -11.00 5.16 -2.02
C SER A 74 -10.80 6.68 -2.12
N PRO A 75 -10.68 7.41 -0.99
CA PRO A 75 -10.54 8.87 -1.00
C PRO A 75 -9.21 9.39 -1.58
N LEU A 76 -8.24 8.50 -1.83
CA LEU A 76 -6.91 8.84 -2.36
C LEU A 76 -6.69 8.32 -3.79
N ARG A 77 -7.78 7.94 -4.47
CA ARG A 77 -7.74 7.45 -5.85
C ARG A 77 -7.59 8.60 -6.85
#